data_AF-X0RJM0-F1
#
_entry.id   AF-X0RJM0-F1
#
_cell.length_a   1.000
_cell.length_b   1.000
_cell.length_c   1.000
_cell.angle_alpha   90.00
_cell.angle_beta   90.00
_cell.angle_gamma   90.00
#
_symmetry.space_group_name_H-M   'P 1'
#
loop_
_entity.id
_entity.type
_entity.pdbx_description
1 polymer ?
#
loop_
_entity_poly.entity_id
_entity_poly.type
_entity_poly.pdbx_seq_one_letter_code
_entity_poly.pdbx_strand_id
1 'polypeptide(L)'
;MTGPLDTSRPIKEIEGLERQVAKLAKINRALMHRVEKSMDQQANAYSLFQTAISLEEQVRVRTEELKNALSSLERTNDELMSARDASERANRFKTRFFTAVGHDLLQPLHAARLSASALAETVREVDQERLANRIEHALTTIEDLLKSILDISKLEAGAITPSLQPISLEQLFSSL
;
A
#
# COMPACT_ATOMS: atom_id res chain seq x y z
N MET A 1 102.68 43.43 38.26
CA MET A 1 102.20 42.12 38.77
C MET A 1 100.74 41.99 38.42
N THR A 2 100.43 41.31 37.32
CA THR A 2 99.08 40.95 36.89
C THR A 2 98.65 39.71 37.67
N GLY A 3 97.72 39.87 38.63
CA GLY A 3 97.03 38.75 39.28
C GLY A 3 96.06 38.07 38.31
N PRO A 4 95.84 36.74 38.41
CA PRO A 4 95.14 35.97 37.39
C PRO A 4 93.66 36.35 37.31
N LEU A 5 93.12 36.49 36.09
CA LEU A 5 91.69 36.59 35.85
C LEU A 5 90.99 35.34 36.40
N ASP A 6 90.10 35.51 37.39
CA ASP A 6 89.24 34.44 37.90
C ASP A 6 88.17 34.11 36.84
N THR A 7 88.50 33.16 35.97
CA THR A 7 87.62 32.62 34.94
C THR A 7 86.52 31.70 35.50
N SER A 8 86.51 31.42 36.81
CA SER A 8 85.56 30.47 37.43
C SER A 8 84.18 31.08 37.67
N ARG A 9 84.09 32.41 37.87
CA ARG A 9 82.84 33.11 38.19
C ARG A 9 81.84 33.17 37.01
N PRO A 10 82.24 33.51 35.77
CA PRO A 10 81.34 33.48 34.61
C PRO A 10 80.89 32.06 34.24
N ILE A 11 81.76 31.07 34.41
CA ILE A 11 81.46 29.66 34.09
C ILE A 11 80.38 29.11 35.04
N LYS A 12 80.44 29.43 36.33
CA LYS A 12 79.40 29.04 37.31
C LYS A 12 78.03 29.68 37.05
N GLU A 13 78.00 30.92 36.56
CA GLU A 13 76.75 31.59 36.17
C GLU A 13 76.14 30.97 34.91
N ILE A 14 76.97 30.64 33.92
CA ILE A 14 76.56 29.94 32.70
C ILE A 14 75.98 28.56 33.05
N GLU A 15 76.67 27.77 33.88
CA GLU A 15 76.15 26.46 34.33
C GLU A 15 74.81 26.58 35.10
N GLY A 16 74.63 27.64 35.89
CA GLY A 16 73.39 27.90 36.61
C GLY A 16 72.23 28.22 35.67
N LEU A 17 72.49 29.05 34.66
CA LEU A 17 71.54 29.39 33.61
C LEU A 17 71.19 28.17 32.74
N GLU A 18 72.16 27.35 32.35
CA GLU A 18 71.92 26.11 31.59
C GLU A 18 71.03 25.12 32.35
N ARG A 19 71.26 24.95 33.66
CA ARG A 19 70.39 24.13 34.51
C ARG A 19 68.98 24.70 34.60
N GLN A 20 68.84 26.02 34.70
CA GLN A 20 67.54 26.69 34.76
C GLN A 20 66.78 26.59 33.42
N VAL A 21 67.47 26.75 32.29
CA VAL A 21 66.92 26.53 30.95
C VAL A 21 66.49 25.08 30.77
N ALA A 22 67.29 24.10 31.20
CA ALA A 22 66.91 22.69 31.15
C ALA A 22 65.66 22.38 32.01
N LYS A 23 65.57 22.99 33.20
CA LYS A 23 64.40 22.85 34.08
C LYS A 23 63.15 23.48 33.47
N LEU A 24 63.26 24.67 32.91
CA LEU A 24 62.15 25.35 32.21
C LEU A 24 61.70 24.58 30.98
N ALA A 25 62.63 24.03 30.18
CA ALA A 25 62.31 23.19 29.03
C ALA A 25 61.54 21.93 29.44
N LYS A 26 61.94 21.29 30.56
CA LYS A 26 61.23 20.13 31.10
C LYS A 26 59.82 20.49 31.59
N ILE A 27 59.67 21.62 32.29
CA ILE A 27 58.36 22.09 32.77
C ILE A 27 57.45 22.43 31.59
N ASN A 28 57.95 23.19 30.60
CA ASN A 28 57.18 23.54 29.42
C ASN A 28 56.74 22.29 28.65
N ARG A 29 57.62 21.30 28.47
CA ARG A 29 57.25 20.03 27.83
C ARG A 29 56.15 19.29 28.60
N ALA A 30 56.23 19.23 29.93
CA ALA A 30 55.22 18.58 30.75
C ALA A 30 53.87 19.32 30.73
N LEU A 31 53.89 20.66 30.71
CA LEU A 31 52.69 21.48 30.60
C LEU A 31 52.05 21.35 29.21
N MET A 32 52.85 21.40 28.13
CA MET A 32 52.35 21.17 26.77
C MET A 32 51.68 19.81 26.63
N HIS A 33 52.34 18.74 27.10
CA HIS A 33 51.75 17.39 27.04
C HIS A 33 50.44 17.27 27.83
N ARG A 34 50.32 17.98 28.97
CA ARG A 34 49.08 17.99 29.76
C ARG A 34 47.97 18.78 29.08
N VAL A 35 48.30 19.92 28.47
CA VAL A 35 47.34 20.75 27.73
C VAL A 35 46.86 20.01 26.49
N GLU A 36 47.76 19.44 25.70
CA GLU A 36 47.44 18.61 24.51
C GLU A 36 46.48 17.47 24.89
N LYS A 37 46.83 16.67 25.91
CA LYS A 37 45.98 15.57 26.38
C LYS A 37 44.60 16.04 26.87
N SER A 38 44.53 17.19 27.54
CA SER A 38 43.26 17.78 27.99
C SER A 38 42.43 18.29 26.82
N MET A 39 43.07 18.91 25.82
CA MET A 39 42.41 19.41 24.62
C MET A 39 41.90 18.26 23.73
N ASP A 40 42.66 17.19 23.58
CA ASP A 40 42.24 15.99 22.83
C ASP A 40 41.00 15.34 23.46
N GLN A 41 40.99 15.21 24.80
CA GLN A 41 39.85 14.67 25.53
C GLN A 41 38.61 15.57 25.41
N GLN A 42 38.79 16.89 25.46
CA GLN A 42 37.70 17.85 25.29
C GLN A 42 37.18 17.90 23.85
N ALA A 43 38.06 17.82 22.85
CA ALA A 43 37.69 17.74 21.44
C ALA A 43 36.88 16.48 21.13
N ASN A 44 37.26 15.34 21.73
CA ASN A 44 36.52 14.08 21.60
C ASN A 44 35.14 14.12 22.31
N ALA A 45 35.03 14.77 23.47
CA ALA A 45 33.74 14.94 24.14
C ALA A 45 32.79 15.88 23.36
N TYR A 46 33.33 16.93 22.75
CA TYR A 46 32.56 17.87 21.94
C TYR A 46 32.03 17.23 20.65
N SER A 47 32.83 16.42 19.96
CA SER A 47 32.38 15.71 18.75
C SER A 47 31.27 14.69 19.05
N LEU A 48 31.35 13.97 20.17
CA LEU A 48 30.28 13.07 20.62
C LEU A 48 28.99 13.83 20.93
N PHE A 49 29.08 14.98 21.60
CA PHE A 49 27.93 15.82 21.88
C PHE A 49 27.28 16.38 20.60
N GLN A 50 28.07 16.89 19.66
CA GLN A 50 27.57 17.35 18.36
C GLN A 50 26.88 16.21 17.60
N THR A 51 27.46 15.01 17.64
CA THR A 51 26.87 13.82 17.01
C THR A 51 25.54 13.46 17.67
N ALA A 52 25.47 13.51 19.00
CA ALA A 52 24.24 13.23 19.75
C ALA A 52 23.11 14.21 19.40
N ILE A 53 23.39 15.53 19.34
CA ILE A 53 22.40 16.54 18.94
C ILE A 53 21.93 16.29 17.49
N SER A 54 22.88 16.02 16.58
CA SER A 54 22.56 15.76 15.17
C SER A 54 21.67 14.52 15.03
N LEU A 55 21.95 13.45 15.79
CA LEU A 55 21.14 12.25 15.79
C LEU A 55 19.76 12.48 16.40
N GLU A 56 19.67 13.23 17.50
CA GLU A 56 18.39 13.60 18.12
C GLU A 56 17.50 14.39 17.15
N GLU A 57 18.08 15.36 16.44
CA GLU A 57 17.36 16.12 15.42
C GLU A 57 16.92 15.23 14.26
N GLN A 58 17.78 14.31 13.80
CA GLN A 58 17.40 13.35 12.77
C GLN A 58 16.24 12.45 13.24
N VAL A 59 16.30 11.91 14.46
CA VAL A 59 15.22 11.10 15.03
C VAL A 59 13.94 11.90 15.08
N ARG A 60 13.98 13.16 15.56
CA ARG A 60 12.82 14.05 15.60
C ARG A 60 12.19 14.25 14.23
N VAL A 61 13.00 14.58 13.23
CA VAL A 61 12.53 14.77 11.84
C VAL A 61 11.91 13.48 11.29
N ARG A 62 12.57 12.34 11.47
CA ARG A 62 12.06 11.04 11.00
C ARG A 62 10.77 10.63 11.71
N THR A 63 10.65 10.91 13.00
CA THR A 63 9.42 10.64 13.75
C THR A 63 8.26 11.48 13.20
N GLU A 64 8.49 12.74 12.88
CA GLU A 64 7.44 13.60 12.32
C GLU A 64 7.07 13.19 10.88
N GLU A 65 8.05 12.83 10.05
CA GLU A 65 7.82 12.23 8.72
C GLU A 65 6.95 10.97 8.82
N LEU A 66 7.30 10.06 9.74
CA LEU A 66 6.57 8.81 9.95
C LEU A 66 5.15 9.06 10.42
N LYS A 67 4.95 10.00 11.34
CA LYS A 67 3.63 10.38 11.84
C LYS A 67 2.75 10.96 10.73
N ASN A 68 3.31 11.82 9.88
CA ASN A 68 2.60 12.37 8.74
C ASN A 68 2.23 11.28 7.71
N ALA A 69 3.16 10.35 7.43
CA ALA A 69 2.91 9.22 6.56
C ALA A 69 1.81 8.29 7.12
N LEU A 70 1.84 8.02 8.43
CA LEU A 70 0.82 7.21 9.11
C LEU A 70 -0.56 7.86 8.98
N SER A 71 -0.68 9.15 9.27
CA SER A 71 -1.95 9.87 9.15
C SER A 71 -2.50 9.88 7.71
N SER A 72 -1.61 10.05 6.71
CA SER A 72 -2.00 9.94 5.30
C SER A 72 -2.46 8.53 4.93
N LEU A 73 -1.81 7.51 5.48
CA LEU A 73 -2.16 6.12 5.23
C LEU A 73 -3.51 5.76 5.87
N GLU A 74 -3.74 6.17 7.12
CA GLU A 74 -5.02 6.00 7.82
C GLU A 74 -6.16 6.63 7.03
N ARG A 75 -6.01 7.87 6.59
CA ARG A 75 -7.01 8.55 5.75
C ARG A 75 -7.29 7.81 4.46
N THR A 76 -6.25 7.37 3.76
CA THR A 76 -6.41 6.61 2.51
C THR A 76 -7.12 5.29 2.75
N ASN A 77 -6.83 4.62 3.87
CA ASN A 77 -7.48 3.38 4.24
C ASN A 77 -8.98 3.59 4.51
N ASP A 78 -9.35 4.63 5.25
CA ASP A 78 -10.75 4.97 5.51
C ASP A 78 -11.53 5.30 4.22
N GLU A 79 -10.90 6.04 3.30
CA GLU A 79 -11.47 6.34 1.98
C GLU A 79 -11.67 5.05 1.16
N LEU A 80 -10.68 4.16 1.15
CA LEU A 80 -10.76 2.85 0.48
C LEU A 80 -11.82 1.95 1.09
N MET A 81 -11.91 1.86 2.41
CA MET A 81 -12.94 1.09 3.11
C MET A 81 -14.34 1.61 2.75
N SER A 82 -14.53 2.92 2.77
CA SER A 82 -15.81 3.55 2.41
C SER A 82 -16.20 3.26 0.96
N ALA A 83 -15.24 3.36 0.03
CA ALA A 83 -15.45 3.05 -1.38
C ALA A 83 -15.77 1.56 -1.60
N ARG A 84 -15.06 0.66 -0.92
CA ARG A 84 -15.29 -0.78 -0.96
C ARG A 84 -16.68 -1.14 -0.46
N ASP A 85 -17.09 -0.58 0.68
CA ASP A 85 -18.41 -0.82 1.25
C ASP A 85 -19.54 -0.29 0.35
N ALA A 86 -19.34 0.87 -0.28
CA ALA A 86 -20.28 1.41 -1.25
C ALA A 86 -20.40 0.49 -2.48
N SER A 87 -19.28 0.01 -3.00
CA SER A 87 -19.25 -0.95 -4.12
C SER A 87 -19.96 -2.25 -3.77
N GLU A 88 -19.70 -2.82 -2.59
CA GLU A 88 -20.37 -4.04 -2.15
C GLU A 88 -21.88 -3.85 -1.97
N ARG A 89 -22.31 -2.72 -1.41
CA ARG A 89 -23.75 -2.40 -1.30
C ARG A 89 -24.39 -2.32 -2.69
N ALA A 90 -23.74 -1.64 -3.63
CA ALA A 90 -24.22 -1.54 -5.02
C ALA A 90 -24.30 -2.93 -5.67
N ASN A 91 -23.29 -3.77 -5.48
CA ASN A 91 -23.27 -5.13 -6.03
C ASN A 91 -24.39 -5.98 -5.44
N ARG A 92 -24.54 -6.01 -4.11
CA ARG A 92 -25.65 -6.71 -3.43
C ARG A 92 -27.02 -6.23 -3.90
N PHE A 93 -27.17 -4.91 -4.10
CA PHE A 93 -28.41 -4.35 -4.63
C PHE A 93 -28.68 -4.83 -6.06
N LYS A 94 -27.69 -4.78 -6.96
CA LYS A 94 -27.82 -5.30 -8.33
C LYS A 94 -28.25 -6.77 -8.35
N THR A 95 -27.57 -7.62 -7.58
CA THR A 95 -27.90 -9.06 -7.53
C THR A 95 -29.33 -9.28 -7.06
N ARG A 96 -29.76 -8.60 -5.99
CA ARG A 96 -31.12 -8.73 -5.46
C ARG A 96 -32.16 -8.17 -6.42
N PHE A 97 -31.89 -7.02 -7.03
CA PHE A 97 -32.77 -6.39 -8.01
C PHE A 97 -33.01 -7.32 -9.19
N PHE A 98 -31.95 -7.81 -9.84
CA PHE A 98 -32.09 -8.71 -10.99
C PHE A 98 -32.73 -10.04 -10.60
N THR A 99 -32.36 -10.62 -9.46
CA THR A 99 -32.99 -11.89 -9.02
C THR A 99 -34.49 -11.71 -8.77
N ALA A 100 -34.91 -10.67 -8.05
CA ALA A 100 -36.33 -10.42 -7.76
C ALA A 100 -37.11 -10.08 -9.03
N VAL A 101 -36.64 -9.10 -9.80
CA VAL A 101 -37.29 -8.64 -11.04
C VAL A 101 -37.32 -9.75 -12.08
N GLY A 102 -36.28 -10.58 -12.16
CA GLY A 102 -36.22 -11.70 -13.10
C GLY A 102 -37.37 -12.69 -12.92
N HIS A 103 -37.64 -13.11 -11.69
CA HIS A 103 -38.76 -14.00 -11.39
C HIS A 103 -40.12 -13.33 -11.68
N ASP A 104 -40.26 -12.09 -11.26
CA ASP A 104 -41.51 -11.32 -11.42
C ASP A 104 -41.81 -10.98 -12.90
N LEU A 105 -40.78 -10.89 -13.75
CA LEU A 105 -40.93 -10.67 -15.20
C LEU A 105 -41.13 -11.98 -15.98
N LEU A 106 -40.52 -13.09 -15.55
CA LEU A 106 -40.69 -14.39 -16.21
C LEU A 106 -42.12 -14.92 -16.09
N GLN A 107 -42.77 -14.74 -14.94
CA GLN A 107 -44.16 -15.19 -14.72
C GLN A 107 -45.18 -14.61 -15.72
N PRO A 108 -45.30 -13.28 -15.89
CA PRO A 108 -46.23 -12.71 -16.87
C PRO A 108 -45.84 -13.05 -18.30
N LEU A 109 -44.55 -13.24 -18.58
CA LEU A 109 -44.07 -13.63 -19.91
C LEU A 109 -44.45 -15.08 -20.25
N HIS A 110 -44.38 -16.00 -19.28
CA HIS A 110 -44.90 -17.36 -19.42
C HIS A 110 -46.43 -17.37 -19.63
N ALA A 111 -47.17 -16.53 -18.89
CA ALA A 111 -48.61 -16.38 -19.08
C ALA A 111 -48.96 -15.81 -20.47
N ALA A 112 -48.19 -14.83 -20.96
CA ALA A 112 -48.34 -14.29 -22.31
C ALA A 112 -48.06 -15.36 -23.37
N ARG A 113 -47.05 -16.21 -23.18
CA ARG A 113 -46.75 -17.33 -24.09
C ARG A 113 -47.88 -18.35 -24.11
N LEU A 114 -48.37 -18.80 -22.94
CA LEU A 114 -49.51 -19.72 -22.87
C LEU A 114 -50.75 -19.15 -23.58
N SER A 115 -51.00 -17.85 -23.43
CA SER A 115 -52.10 -17.16 -24.10
C SER A 115 -51.89 -17.09 -25.61
N ALA A 116 -50.67 -16.81 -26.07
CA ALA A 116 -50.32 -16.77 -27.49
C ALA A 116 -50.41 -18.16 -28.14
N SER A 117 -49.93 -19.21 -27.47
CA SER A 117 -50.05 -20.60 -27.95
C SER A 117 -51.52 -21.05 -28.02
N ALA A 118 -52.34 -20.75 -27.01
CA ALA A 118 -53.78 -21.04 -27.04
C ALA A 118 -54.52 -20.27 -28.15
N LEU A 119 -54.08 -19.04 -28.46
CA LEU A 119 -54.61 -18.27 -29.58
C LEU A 119 -54.20 -18.89 -30.92
N ALA A 120 -52.93 -19.33 -31.06
CA ALA A 120 -52.45 -20.02 -32.26
C ALA A 120 -53.25 -21.30 -32.54
N GLU A 121 -53.63 -22.07 -31.52
CA GLU A 121 -54.44 -23.29 -31.66
C GLU A 121 -55.90 -23.05 -32.10
N THR A 122 -56.44 -21.86 -31.86
CA THR A 122 -57.86 -21.54 -32.14
C THR A 122 -58.08 -20.78 -33.45
N VAL A 123 -57.01 -20.23 -34.01
CA VAL A 123 -57.03 -19.47 -35.26
C VAL A 123 -57.14 -20.42 -36.47
N ARG A 124 -58.01 -20.08 -37.42
CA ARG A 124 -58.24 -20.84 -38.66
C ARG A 124 -57.81 -20.08 -39.93
N GLU A 125 -57.38 -18.84 -39.77
CA GLU A 125 -57.05 -17.92 -40.85
C GLU A 125 -55.52 -17.73 -40.93
N VAL A 126 -54.95 -17.91 -42.12
CA VAL A 126 -53.48 -18.00 -42.33
C VAL A 126 -52.74 -16.74 -41.85
N ASP A 127 -53.34 -15.55 -42.01
CA ASP A 127 -52.71 -14.30 -41.59
C ASP A 127 -52.69 -14.13 -40.06
N GLN A 128 -53.72 -14.62 -39.37
CA GLN A 128 -53.79 -14.59 -37.91
C GLN A 128 -52.85 -15.63 -37.28
N GLU A 129 -52.68 -16.79 -37.91
CA GLU A 129 -51.75 -17.84 -37.46
C GLU A 129 -50.29 -17.34 -37.55
N ARG A 130 -49.95 -16.69 -38.66
CA ARG A 130 -48.65 -16.02 -38.84
C ARG A 130 -48.40 -14.95 -37.79
N LEU A 131 -49.43 -14.18 -37.41
CA LEU A 131 -49.30 -13.16 -36.37
C LEU A 131 -49.07 -13.79 -34.98
N ALA A 132 -49.82 -14.84 -34.63
CA ALA A 132 -49.67 -15.56 -33.38
C ALA A 132 -48.26 -16.16 -33.23
N ASN A 133 -47.76 -16.83 -34.28
CA ASN A 133 -46.40 -17.37 -34.31
C ASN A 133 -45.33 -16.28 -34.17
N ARG A 134 -45.52 -15.10 -34.77
CA ARG A 134 -44.59 -13.96 -34.60
C ARG A 134 -44.57 -13.44 -33.15
N ILE A 135 -45.73 -13.40 -32.49
CA ILE A 135 -45.82 -13.01 -31.07
C ILE A 135 -45.10 -14.03 -30.19
N GLU A 136 -45.31 -15.33 -30.43
CA GLU A 136 -44.64 -16.40 -29.69
C GLU A 136 -43.12 -16.36 -29.84
N HIS A 137 -42.62 -16.16 -31.08
CA HIS A 137 -41.19 -15.98 -31.33
C HIS A 137 -40.62 -14.74 -30.62
N ALA A 138 -41.35 -13.63 -30.62
CA ALA A 138 -40.91 -12.41 -29.92
C ALA A 138 -40.85 -12.63 -28.39
N LEU A 139 -41.84 -13.31 -27.82
CA LEU A 139 -41.86 -13.64 -26.39
C LEU A 139 -40.69 -14.58 -26.01
N THR A 140 -40.44 -15.61 -26.81
CA THR A 140 -39.28 -16.51 -26.62
C THR A 140 -37.96 -15.75 -26.66
N THR A 141 -37.80 -14.86 -27.64
CA THR A 141 -36.59 -14.02 -27.76
C THR A 141 -36.38 -13.14 -26.53
N ILE A 142 -37.46 -12.54 -26.00
CA ILE A 142 -37.39 -11.72 -24.78
C ILE A 142 -37.02 -12.59 -23.57
N GLU A 143 -37.56 -13.81 -23.45
CA GLU A 143 -37.21 -14.72 -22.36
C GLU A 143 -35.72 -15.07 -22.35
N ASP A 144 -35.17 -15.40 -23.51
CA ASP A 144 -33.77 -15.81 -23.64
C ASP A 144 -32.81 -14.64 -23.34
N LEU A 145 -33.16 -13.43 -23.80
CA LEU A 145 -32.42 -12.21 -23.45
C LEU A 145 -32.48 -11.93 -21.94
N LEU A 146 -33.65 -12.10 -21.32
CA LEU A 146 -33.81 -11.88 -19.89
C LEU A 146 -33.00 -12.89 -19.07
N LYS A 147 -33.05 -14.18 -19.45
CA LYS A 147 -32.22 -15.24 -18.83
C LYS A 147 -30.73 -14.93 -18.96
N SER A 148 -30.28 -14.52 -20.14
CA SER A 148 -28.88 -14.17 -20.38
C SER A 148 -28.40 -13.05 -19.46
N ILE A 149 -29.21 -11.99 -19.30
CA ILE A 149 -28.90 -10.88 -18.38
C ILE A 149 -28.86 -11.34 -16.92
N LEU A 150 -29.77 -12.23 -16.52
CA LEU A 150 -29.81 -12.79 -15.17
C LEU A 150 -28.60 -13.68 -14.89
N ASP A 151 -28.18 -14.49 -15.85
CA ASP A 151 -27.04 -15.38 -15.71
C ASP A 151 -25.73 -14.60 -15.66
N ILE A 152 -25.58 -13.54 -16.48
CA ILE A 152 -24.46 -12.59 -16.37
C ILE A 152 -24.44 -11.94 -14.99
N SER A 153 -25.60 -11.49 -14.49
CA SER A 153 -25.69 -10.86 -13.17
C SER A 153 -25.30 -11.81 -12.02
N LYS A 154 -25.64 -13.10 -12.13
CA LYS A 154 -25.22 -14.13 -11.16
C LYS A 154 -23.73 -14.43 -11.25
N LEU A 155 -23.17 -14.43 -12.46
CA LEU A 155 -21.74 -14.65 -12.70
C LEU A 155 -20.89 -13.50 -12.14
N GLU A 156 -21.26 -12.24 -12.42
CA GLU A 156 -20.59 -11.05 -11.87
C GLU A 156 -20.66 -10.99 -10.33
N ALA A 157 -21.75 -11.49 -9.75
CA ALA A 157 -21.91 -11.59 -8.30
C ALA A 157 -21.13 -12.74 -7.65
N GLY A 158 -20.48 -13.61 -8.45
CA GLY A 158 -19.79 -14.80 -7.95
C GLY A 158 -20.72 -15.87 -7.37
N ALA A 159 -22.01 -15.82 -7.68
CA ALA A 159 -23.03 -16.72 -7.13
C ALA A 159 -23.09 -18.09 -7.85
N ILE A 160 -22.30 -18.27 -8.92
CA ILE A 160 -22.24 -19.52 -9.68
C ILE A 160 -21.11 -20.38 -9.13
N THR A 161 -21.45 -21.49 -8.49
CA THR A 161 -20.48 -22.50 -8.06
C THR A 161 -20.42 -23.63 -9.11
N PRO A 162 -19.29 -23.82 -9.81
CA PRO A 162 -19.18 -24.89 -10.79
C PRO A 162 -19.18 -26.26 -10.10
N SER A 163 -19.99 -27.18 -10.61
CA SER A 163 -20.02 -28.58 -10.17
C SER A 163 -18.99 -29.40 -10.96
N LEU A 164 -17.83 -29.65 -10.37
CA LEU A 164 -16.79 -30.47 -10.99
C LEU A 164 -17.16 -31.95 -10.92
N GLN A 165 -17.47 -32.54 -12.08
CA GLN A 165 -17.80 -33.96 -12.21
C GLN A 165 -17.25 -34.53 -13.51
N PRO A 166 -16.91 -35.83 -13.58
CA PRO A 166 -16.56 -36.49 -14.83
C PRO A 166 -17.74 -36.42 -15.81
N ILE A 167 -17.48 -35.99 -17.04
CA ILE A 167 -18.49 -35.85 -18.10
C ILE A 167 -18.06 -36.69 -19.30
N SER A 168 -18.98 -37.44 -19.90
CA SER A 168 -18.69 -38.19 -21.14
C SER A 168 -18.58 -37.21 -22.31
N LEU A 169 -17.41 -37.18 -22.96
CA LEU A 169 -17.19 -36.37 -24.16
C LEU A 169 -18.10 -36.81 -25.30
N GLU A 170 -18.38 -38.11 -25.44
CA GLU A 170 -19.28 -38.64 -26.47
C GLU A 170 -20.70 -38.07 -26.33
N GLN A 171 -21.21 -37.94 -25.10
CA GLN A 171 -22.52 -37.32 -24.85
C GLN A 171 -22.50 -35.79 -24.99
N LEU A 172 -21.37 -35.15 -24.70
CA LEU A 172 -21.23 -33.69 -24.86
C LEU A 172 -21.31 -33.31 -26.34
N PHE A 173 -20.58 -34.02 -27.19
CA PHE A 173 -20.49 -33.73 -28.62
C PHE A 173 -21.67 -34.27 -29.44
N SER A 174 -22.53 -35.14 -28.89
CA SER A 174 -23.77 -35.55 -29.55
C SER A 174 -24.90 -34.52 -29.44
N SER A 175 -24.73 -33.50 -28.60
CA SER A 175 -25.71 -32.43 -28.33
C SER A 175 -25.39 -31.08 -29.00
N LEU A 176 -24.28 -31.01 -29.74
CA LEU A 176 -23.83 -29.89 -30.58
C LEU A 176 -24.25 -30.09 -32.03
#